data_AF-A0A920TH10-F1
#
_entry.id   AF-A0A920TH10-F1
#
_cell.length_a   1.000
_cell.length_b   1.000
_cell.length_c   1.000
_cell.angle_alpha   90.00
_cell.angle_beta   90.00
_cell.angle_gamma   90.00
#
_symmetry.space_group_name_H-M   'P 1'
#
loop_
_entity.id
_entity.type
_entity.pdbx_description
1 polymer ?
#
loop_
_entity_poly.entity_id
_entity_poly.type
_entity_poly.pdbx_seq_one_letter_code
_entity_poly.pdbx_strand_id
1 'polypeptide(L)'
;MQGHGPVILRGEVGSYVEKKIKYLKTIDRAVRQVLKRRYSKKALAKTDLASVDIDRAVLGGLAEELHFSNLDTLYNRLKRYVKPYPSRTR
;
A
#
# COMPACT_ATOMS: atom_id res chain seq x y z
N MET A 1 19.43 -9.65 13.50
CA MET A 1 18.14 -9.04 13.10
C MET A 1 17.67 -8.17 14.25
N GLN A 2 17.82 -6.84 14.14
CA GLN A 2 17.45 -5.93 15.22
C GLN A 2 15.92 -5.82 15.28
N GLY A 3 15.32 -6.41 16.32
CA GLY A 3 13.86 -6.42 16.54
C GLY A 3 13.39 -5.15 17.20
N HIS A 4 13.20 -4.08 16.43
CA HIS A 4 12.51 -2.85 16.89
C HIS A 4 10.99 -2.92 16.68
N GLY A 5 10.45 -4.13 16.56
CA GLY A 5 9.03 -4.38 16.41
C GLY A 5 8.43 -4.87 17.73
N PRO A 6 7.12 -4.65 17.95
CA PRO A 6 6.42 -5.24 19.09
C PRO A 6 6.59 -6.76 19.10
N VAL A 7 6.63 -7.35 20.30
CA VAL A 7 6.69 -8.80 20.47
C VAL A 7 5.43 -9.42 19.87
N ILE A 8 5.61 -10.32 18.90
CA ILE A 8 4.52 -11.10 18.30
C ILE A 8 4.53 -12.47 18.98
N LEU A 9 3.41 -12.86 19.59
CA LEU A 9 3.29 -14.17 20.23
C LEU A 9 3.21 -15.29 19.18
N ARG A 10 3.66 -16.50 19.53
CA ARG A 10 3.72 -17.64 18.59
C ARG A 10 2.37 -17.94 17.91
N GLY A 11 1.26 -17.78 18.63
CA GLY A 11 -0.10 -17.97 18.11
C GLY A 11 -0.63 -16.82 17.24
N GLU A 12 0.03 -15.66 17.27
CA GLU A 12 -0.37 -14.46 16.54
C GLU A 12 0.45 -14.24 15.26
N VAL A 13 1.53 -15.01 15.06
CA VAL A 13 2.41 -14.88 13.89
C VAL A 13 1.62 -15.04 12.58
N GLY A 14 0.73 -16.03 12.49
CA GLY A 14 -0.05 -16.29 11.29
C GLY A 14 -0.93 -15.10 10.90
N SER A 15 -1.73 -14.61 11.84
CA SER A 15 -2.62 -13.47 11.60
C SER A 15 -1.85 -12.18 11.31
N TYR A 16 -0.69 -11.98 11.95
CA TYR A 16 0.18 -10.84 11.67
C TYR A 16 0.72 -10.87 10.23
N VAL A 17 1.24 -12.02 9.79
CA VAL A 17 1.77 -12.20 8.43
C VAL A 17 0.66 -12.00 7.39
N GLU A 18 -0.52 -12.57 7.61
CA GLU A 18 -1.66 -12.40 6.72
C GLU A 18 -2.08 -10.93 6.58
N LYS A 19 -2.14 -10.19 7.69
CA LYS A 19 -2.42 -8.74 7.66
C LYS A 19 -1.39 -7.97 6.83
N LYS A 20 -0.09 -8.29 6.97
CA LYS A 20 0.96 -7.63 6.17
C LYS A 20 0.87 -7.99 4.68
N ILE A 21 0.61 -9.25 4.35
CA ILE A 21 0.39 -9.67 2.96
C ILE A 21 -0.83 -8.98 2.36
N LYS A 22 -1.93 -8.88 3.11
CA LYS A 22 -3.14 -8.18 2.71
C LYS A 22 -2.85 -6.71 2.41
N TYR A 23 -2.12 -6.02 3.30
CA TYR A 23 -1.69 -4.64 3.08
C TYR A 23 -0.93 -4.48 1.74
N LEU A 24 0.10 -5.30 1.52
CA LEU A 24 0.93 -5.24 0.32
C LEU A 24 0.11 -5.49 -0.96
N LYS A 25 -0.79 -6.48 -0.94
CA LYS A 25 -1.70 -6.77 -2.07
C LYS A 25 -2.64 -5.60 -2.36
N THR A 26 -3.17 -4.95 -1.33
CA THR A 26 -4.11 -3.82 -1.48
C THR A 26 -3.43 -2.61 -2.12
N ILE A 27 -2.25 -2.21 -1.64
CA ILE A 27 -1.54 -1.05 -2.20
C ILE A 27 -1.06 -1.32 -3.64
N ASP A 28 -0.63 -2.54 -3.96
CA ASP A 28 -0.27 -2.92 -5.34
C ASP A 28 -1.48 -2.82 -6.27
N ARG A 29 -2.64 -3.34 -5.86
CA ARG A 29 -3.88 -3.23 -6.64
C ARG A 29 -4.28 -1.77 -6.87
N ALA A 30 -4.24 -0.94 -5.83
CA ALA A 30 -4.59 0.47 -5.92
C ALA A 30 -3.68 1.22 -6.92
N VAL A 31 -2.36 1.04 -6.79
CA VAL A 31 -1.37 1.65 -7.68
C VAL A 31 -1.55 1.19 -9.13
N ARG A 32 -1.71 -0.11 -9.36
CA ARG A 32 -1.96 -0.64 -10.71
C ARG A 32 -3.23 -0.09 -11.32
N GLN A 33 -4.29 0.07 -10.53
CA GLN A 33 -5.54 0.63 -11.02
C GLN A 33 -5.39 2.10 -11.45
N VAL A 34 -4.70 2.91 -10.65
CA VAL A 34 -4.39 4.32 -10.99
C VAL A 34 -3.57 4.38 -12.28
N LEU A 35 -2.50 3.57 -12.39
CA LEU A 35 -1.66 3.52 -13.58
C LEU A 35 -2.40 3.05 -14.83
N LYS A 36 -3.18 1.95 -14.72
CA LYS A 36 -3.97 1.41 -15.84
C LYS A 36 -4.96 2.43 -16.38
N ARG A 37 -5.60 3.20 -15.50
CA ARG A 37 -6.61 4.21 -15.87
C ARG A 37 -6.02 5.58 -16.21
N ARG A 38 -4.69 5.74 -16.16
CA ARG A 38 -3.99 7.02 -16.35
C ARG A 38 -4.46 8.13 -15.38
N TYR A 39 -4.86 7.74 -14.17
CA TYR A 39 -5.23 8.71 -13.14
C TYR A 39 -3.99 9.39 -12.57
N SER A 40 -4.18 10.61 -12.06
CA SER A 40 -3.12 11.32 -11.32
C SER A 40 -2.74 10.55 -10.06
N LYS A 41 -1.47 10.67 -9.66
CA LYS A 41 -0.94 10.14 -8.40
C LYS A 41 -1.75 10.57 -7.18
N LYS A 42 -2.35 11.77 -7.22
CA LYS A 42 -3.26 12.28 -6.18
C LYS A 42 -4.45 11.35 -5.90
N ALA A 43 -4.86 10.51 -6.86
CA ALA A 43 -5.92 9.54 -6.65
C ALA A 43 -5.56 8.47 -5.60
N LEU A 44 -4.27 8.24 -5.34
CA LEU A 44 -3.81 7.30 -4.32
C LEU A 44 -4.08 7.79 -2.90
N ALA A 45 -4.25 9.11 -2.68
CA ALA A 45 -4.59 9.67 -1.38
C ALA A 45 -5.95 9.20 -0.84
N LYS A 46 -6.80 8.61 -1.70
CA LYS A 46 -8.06 7.96 -1.29
C LYS A 46 -7.85 6.58 -0.66
N THR A 47 -6.64 6.03 -0.76
CA THR A 47 -6.25 4.79 -0.07
C THR A 47 -5.76 5.22 1.31
N ASP A 48 -6.66 5.26 2.28
CA ASP A 48 -6.35 5.61 3.66
C ASP A 48 -5.99 4.35 4.47
N LEU A 49 -5.24 4.50 5.57
CA LEU A 49 -4.86 3.42 6.49
C LEU A 49 -6.05 2.62 7.01
N ALA A 50 -7.19 3.29 7.24
CA ALA A 50 -8.43 2.64 7.66
C ALA A 50 -8.94 1.62 6.61
N SER A 51 -8.71 1.87 5.33
CA SER A 51 -9.10 0.95 4.24
C SER A 51 -8.24 -0.31 4.17
N VAL A 52 -7.09 -0.32 4.86
CA VAL A 52 -6.15 -1.44 4.91
C VAL A 52 -6.03 -2.06 6.30
N ASP A 53 -6.93 -1.71 7.23
CA ASP A 53 -7.02 -2.27 8.59
C ASP A 53 -5.71 -2.07 9.39
N ILE A 54 -5.09 -0.90 9.20
CA ILE A 54 -3.93 -0.48 9.98
C ILE A 54 -4.35 0.70 10.85
N ASP A 55 -4.17 0.55 12.16
CA ASP A 55 -4.37 1.65 13.10
C ASP A 55 -3.36 2.77 12.85
N ARG A 56 -3.84 4.01 12.78
CA ARG A 56 -3.00 5.21 12.58
C ARG A 56 -1.99 5.42 13.71
N ALA A 57 -2.31 4.97 14.92
CA ALA A 57 -1.40 5.04 16.07
C ALA A 57 -0.17 4.12 15.95
N VAL A 58 -0.17 3.19 15.00
CA VAL A 58 0.97 2.29 14.74
C VAL A 58 2.23 3.12 14.45
N LEU A 59 3.35 2.69 15.02
CA LEU A 59 4.64 3.38 14.92
C LEU A 59 4.58 4.83 15.43
N GLY A 60 3.78 5.10 16.46
CA GLY A 60 3.70 6.43 17.08
C GLY A 60 3.11 7.50 16.18
N GLY A 61 2.19 7.13 15.26
CA GLY A 61 1.58 8.04 14.30
C GLY A 61 2.28 8.10 12.93
N LEU A 62 3.44 7.45 12.77
CA LEU A 62 4.21 7.46 11.51
C LEU A 62 3.64 6.52 10.45
N ALA A 63 2.65 5.69 10.79
CA ALA A 63 2.05 4.75 9.85
C ALA A 63 1.51 5.44 8.58
N GLU A 64 0.98 6.66 8.71
CA GLU A 64 0.36 7.39 7.60
C GLU A 64 1.41 7.90 6.61
N GLU A 65 2.47 8.52 7.12
CA GLU A 65 3.60 8.97 6.29
C GLU A 65 4.27 7.80 5.58
N LEU A 66 4.50 6.70 6.30
CA LEU A 66 5.04 5.47 5.72
C LEU A 66 4.12 4.88 4.65
N HIS A 67 2.81 4.94 4.84
CA HIS A 67 1.84 4.49 3.84
C HIS A 67 1.95 5.31 2.55
N PHE A 68 1.96 6.64 2.65
CA PHE A 68 2.11 7.50 1.48
C PHE A 68 3.46 7.31 0.79
N SER A 69 4.55 7.17 1.54
CA SER A 69 5.88 6.89 1.01
C SER A 69 5.94 5.55 0.24
N ASN A 70 5.27 4.52 0.77
CA ASN A 70 5.13 3.23 0.10
C ASN A 70 4.35 3.34 -1.22
N LEU A 71 3.22 4.03 -1.22
CA LEU A 71 2.41 4.28 -2.42
C LEU A 71 3.20 5.07 -3.47
N ASP A 72 3.95 6.09 -3.05
CA ASP A 72 4.79 6.93 -3.90
C ASP A 72 5.85 6.09 -4.61
N THR A 73 6.60 5.33 -3.82
CA THR A 73 7.66 4.44 -4.28
C THR A 73 7.11 3.38 -5.25
N LEU A 74 6.00 2.75 -4.90
CA LEU A 74 5.40 1.70 -5.70
C LEU A 74 4.87 2.24 -7.04
N TYR A 75 4.23 3.43 -7.02
CA TYR A 75 3.80 4.11 -8.24
C TYR A 75 4.97 4.39 -9.18
N ASN A 76 6.06 4.96 -8.66
CA ASN A 76 7.24 5.30 -9.46
C ASN A 76 7.91 4.04 -10.04
N ARG A 77 7.97 2.95 -9.27
CA ARG A 77 8.52 1.66 -9.72
C ARG A 77 7.65 1.03 -10.81
N LEU A 78 6.33 0.97 -10.59
CA LEU A 78 5.40 0.26 -11.48
C LEU A 78 5.03 1.03 -12.74
N LYS A 79 5.16 2.37 -12.75
CA LYS A 79 4.84 3.21 -13.92
C LYS A 79 5.53 2.74 -15.20
N ARG A 80 6.74 2.16 -15.09
CA ARG A 80 7.53 1.65 -16.24
C ARG A 80 7.00 0.32 -16.79
N TYR A 81 6.31 -0.47 -15.98
CA TYR A 81 5.91 -1.85 -16.30
C TYR A 81 4.41 -2.00 -16.55
N VAL A 82 3.59 -1.14 -15.95
CA VAL A 82 2.13 -1.24 -16.08
C VAL A 82 1.68 -0.55 -17.37
N LYS A 83 1.26 -1.35 -18.35
CA LYS A 83 0.64 -0.85 -19.59
C LYS A 83 -0.73 -0.22 -19.27
N PRO A 84 -0.95 1.06 -19.62
CA PRO A 84 -2.26 1.69 -19.46
C PRO A 84 -3.32 1.04 -20.36
N TYR A 85 -4.59 1.18 -19.99
CA TYR A 85 -5.68 0.86 -20.90
C TYR A 85 -5.54 1.68 -22.19
N PRO A 86 -5.89 1.09 -23.35
CA PRO A 86 -5.90 1.83 -24.60
C PRO A 86 -6.84 3.03 -24.44
N SER A 87 -6.38 4.20 -24.89
CA SER A 87 -7.25 5.36 -25.02
C SER A 87 -8.40 4.96 -25.94
N ARG A 88 -9.63 5.04 -25.44
CA ARG A 88 -10.82 4.79 -26.24
C ARG A 88 -10.87 5.94 -27.25
N THR A 89 -10.32 5.73 -28.44
CA THR A 89 -10.46 6.64 -29.58
C THR A 89 -11.97 6.75 -29.82
N ARG A 90 -12.51 7.96 -29.64
CA ARG A 90 -13.85 8.28 -30.12
C ARG A 90 -13.78 8.51 -31.62
#